data_AF-I0YWC9-F1
#
_entry.id   AF-I0YWC9-F1
#
_cell.length_a   1.000
_cell.length_b   1.000
_cell.length_c   1.000
_cell.angle_alpha   90.00
_cell.angle_beta   90.00
_cell.angle_gamma   90.00
#
_symmetry.space_group_name_H-M   'P 1'
#
loop_
_entity.id
_entity.type
_entity.pdbx_description
1 polymer ?
#
loop_
_entity_poly.entity_id
_entity_poly.type
_entity_poly.pdbx_seq_one_letter_code
_entity_poly.pdbx_strand_id
1 'polypeptide(L)'
;MTSTKKVALVTGATGIQGRALISHLSKPDFGWDEIFAVSREPLDFDNRAKQLSFDMYDKEGAKYYEDYVIERRKKGAKWTWSSLRPGCIIGYSQGYMNLLHNIAVYGTLCKELGGLFRFPGTPVAYKVLLDCVDVDLLADAQIWLATHPQAQNDGYNISNGDQFRFQQLWPVLASWFKLDVGPSLRIPLTKFMPHHKDLWAFIVKKHNLKDIPFKKLAQWEFADAMFTVPSDEFGDVNKLRKAGYDKQRLYTEEVVLHKLDYLAKMKVIPKY
;
A
#
# COMPACT_ATOMS: atom_id res chain seq x y z
N MET A 1 -2.22 -32.90 23.09
CA MET A 1 -2.48 -32.61 21.65
C MET A 1 -1.26 -31.89 21.12
N THR A 2 -0.52 -32.49 20.18
CA THR A 2 0.62 -31.83 19.53
C THR A 2 0.07 -30.68 18.69
N SER A 3 0.31 -29.45 19.12
CA SER A 3 0.04 -28.25 18.32
C SER A 3 0.76 -28.41 16.97
N THR A 4 0.01 -28.35 15.87
CA THR A 4 0.59 -28.40 14.53
C THR A 4 1.43 -27.14 14.31
N LYS A 5 2.73 -27.31 14.10
CA LYS A 5 3.66 -26.22 13.81
C LYS A 5 3.21 -25.43 12.58
N LYS A 6 3.02 -24.12 12.70
CA LYS A 6 2.67 -23.20 11.61
C LYS A 6 3.93 -22.56 11.03
N VAL A 7 4.15 -22.74 9.74
CA VAL A 7 5.30 -22.20 9.01
C VAL A 7 4.81 -21.34 7.85
N ALA A 8 5.23 -20.08 7.81
CA ALA A 8 4.90 -19.15 6.73
C ALA A 8 6.09 -18.99 5.76
N LEU A 9 5.80 -18.93 4.47
CA LEU A 9 6.73 -18.48 3.44
C LEU A 9 6.14 -17.24 2.77
N VAL A 10 6.82 -16.11 2.86
CA VAL A 10 6.39 -14.83 2.28
C VAL A 10 7.31 -14.49 1.12
N THR A 11 6.74 -14.36 -0.07
CA THR A 11 7.44 -13.84 -1.24
C THR A 11 7.22 -12.34 -1.40
N GLY A 12 8.13 -11.64 -2.09
CA GLY A 12 8.07 -10.18 -2.20
C GLY A 12 8.26 -9.49 -0.85
N ALA A 13 9.09 -10.07 0.02
CA ALA A 13 9.21 -9.69 1.43
C ALA A 13 9.61 -8.23 1.68
N THR A 14 10.24 -7.57 0.70
CA THR A 14 10.64 -6.16 0.79
C THR A 14 9.61 -5.18 0.20
N GLY A 15 8.56 -5.68 -0.44
CA GLY A 15 7.45 -4.87 -0.94
C GLY A 15 6.51 -4.39 0.17
N ILE A 16 5.61 -3.46 -0.18
CA ILE A 16 4.64 -2.85 0.75
C ILE A 16 3.84 -3.92 1.50
N GLN A 17 3.23 -4.85 0.76
CA GLN A 17 2.43 -5.93 1.35
C GLN A 17 3.29 -6.93 2.12
N GLY A 18 4.42 -7.38 1.54
CA GLY A 18 5.28 -8.41 2.13
C GLY A 18 5.84 -7.99 3.49
N ARG A 19 6.27 -6.73 3.61
CA ARG A 19 6.72 -6.16 4.90
C ARG A 19 5.62 -6.18 5.95
N ALA A 20 4.43 -5.67 5.61
CA ALA A 20 3.31 -5.64 6.53
C ALA A 20 2.91 -7.06 6.97
N LEU A 21 2.87 -8.02 6.04
CA LEU A 21 2.57 -9.41 6.32
C LEU A 21 3.60 -10.03 7.26
N ILE A 22 4.90 -9.85 7.00
CA ILE A 22 5.96 -10.35 7.89
C ILE A 22 5.87 -9.72 9.28
N SER A 23 5.60 -8.42 9.38
CA SER A 23 5.39 -7.75 10.66
C SER A 23 4.20 -8.33 11.42
N HIS A 24 3.09 -8.63 10.74
CA HIS A 24 1.93 -9.27 11.38
C HIS A 24 2.23 -10.69 11.82
N LEU A 25 2.78 -11.53 10.94
CA LEU A 25 3.19 -12.90 11.27
C LEU A 25 4.19 -12.94 12.44
N SER A 26 5.00 -11.90 12.59
CA SER A 26 5.99 -11.80 13.68
C SER A 26 5.35 -11.57 15.05
N LYS A 27 4.14 -11.01 15.13
CA LYS A 27 3.43 -10.76 16.39
C LYS A 27 2.99 -12.09 17.04
N PRO A 28 3.18 -12.28 18.37
CA PRO A 28 2.84 -13.52 19.06
C PRO A 28 1.37 -13.96 18.88
N ASP A 29 0.45 -13.00 18.81
CA ASP A 29 -1.00 -13.26 18.75
C ASP A 29 -1.43 -14.05 17.50
N PHE A 30 -0.64 -14.04 16.42
CA PHE A 30 -0.94 -14.81 15.21
C PHE A 30 -0.45 -16.26 15.29
N GLY A 31 0.39 -16.61 16.28
CA GLY A 31 0.76 -17.99 16.60
C GLY A 31 1.52 -18.74 15.50
N TRP A 32 2.39 -18.06 14.75
CA TRP A 32 3.25 -18.70 13.74
C TRP A 32 4.59 -19.10 14.35
N ASP A 33 5.05 -20.33 14.11
CA ASP A 33 6.32 -20.80 14.70
C ASP A 33 7.52 -20.33 13.89
N GLU A 34 7.45 -20.44 12.57
CA GLU A 34 8.53 -20.03 11.66
C GLU A 34 8.02 -19.16 10.52
N ILE A 35 8.85 -18.20 10.11
CA ILE A 35 8.58 -17.31 8.99
C ILE A 35 9.82 -17.31 8.11
N PHE A 36 9.63 -17.60 6.82
CA PHE A 36 10.64 -17.52 5.79
C PHE A 36 10.28 -16.36 4.87
N ALA A 37 11.24 -15.48 4.61
CA ALA A 37 11.04 -14.28 3.80
C ALA A 37 11.91 -14.35 2.55
N VAL A 38 11.29 -14.41 1.38
CA VAL A 38 11.98 -14.47 0.09
C VAL A 38 12.23 -13.06 -0.40
N SER A 39 13.51 -12.67 -0.47
CA SER A 39 13.94 -11.37 -0.99
C SER A 39 15.39 -11.42 -1.46
N ARG A 40 15.65 -10.67 -2.54
CA ARG A 40 17.00 -10.37 -3.04
C ARG A 40 17.73 -9.36 -2.15
N GLU A 41 16.99 -8.37 -1.65
CA GLU A 41 17.51 -7.31 -0.77
C GLU A 41 17.34 -7.71 0.70
N PRO A 42 18.24 -7.27 1.61
CA PRO A 42 18.09 -7.48 3.04
C PRO A 42 16.76 -6.94 3.60
N LEU A 43 16.23 -7.60 4.62
CA LEU A 43 15.12 -7.07 5.40
C LEU A 43 15.63 -5.97 6.34
N ASP A 44 15.22 -4.72 6.11
CA ASP A 44 15.66 -3.51 6.82
C ASP A 44 14.61 -3.00 7.83
N PHE A 45 13.78 -3.89 8.35
CA PHE A 45 12.71 -3.58 9.30
C PHE A 45 12.66 -4.63 10.41
N ASP A 46 12.05 -4.29 11.55
CA ASP A 46 11.95 -5.20 12.69
C ASP A 46 11.09 -6.43 12.35
N ASN A 47 11.69 -7.62 12.47
CA ASN A 47 11.05 -8.90 12.15
C ASN A 47 11.83 -10.09 12.75
N ARG A 48 11.19 -11.27 12.79
CA ARG A 48 11.83 -12.55 13.19
C ARG A 48 11.96 -13.56 12.05
N ALA A 49 11.82 -13.11 10.80
CA ALA A 49 11.82 -13.99 9.64
C ALA A 49 13.24 -14.43 9.25
N LYS A 50 13.36 -15.69 8.83
CA LYS A 50 14.57 -16.21 8.21
C LYS A 50 14.57 -15.80 6.74
N GLN A 51 15.53 -14.97 6.33
CA GLN A 51 15.64 -14.55 4.94
C GLN A 51 16.13 -15.69 4.05
N LEU A 52 15.48 -15.88 2.91
CA LEU A 52 15.90 -16.75 1.82
C LEU A 52 16.12 -15.89 0.57
N SER A 53 17.28 -16.03 -0.07
CA SER A 53 17.57 -15.36 -1.34
C SER A 53 17.55 -16.39 -2.47
N PHE A 54 16.55 -16.32 -3.34
CA PHE A 54 16.50 -17.07 -4.60
C PHE A 54 15.76 -16.27 -5.67
N ASP A 55 16.14 -16.46 -6.94
CA ASP A 55 15.52 -15.80 -8.07
C ASP A 55 14.25 -16.57 -8.50
N MET A 56 13.13 -15.86 -8.62
CA MET A 56 11.83 -16.42 -9.01
C MET A 56 11.42 -16.07 -10.46
N TYR A 57 12.30 -15.45 -11.25
CA TYR A 57 11.99 -15.07 -12.62
C TYR A 57 12.13 -16.26 -13.60
N ASP A 58 11.15 -17.16 -13.57
CA ASP A 58 10.73 -17.89 -14.77
C ASP A 58 9.48 -17.15 -15.33
N LYS A 59 9.63 -16.59 -16.52
CA LYS A 59 8.81 -15.48 -17.03
C LYS A 59 7.57 -15.98 -17.75
N GLU A 60 6.40 -15.91 -17.11
CA GLU A 60 5.06 -15.65 -17.71
C GLU A 60 3.91 -15.72 -16.67
N GLY A 61 4.12 -15.41 -15.38
CA GLY A 61 3.25 -15.94 -14.31
C GLY A 61 2.05 -15.11 -13.83
N ALA A 62 2.02 -13.78 -13.96
CA ALA A 62 1.14 -12.95 -13.10
C ALA A 62 -0.37 -13.16 -13.30
N LYS A 63 -0.83 -13.29 -14.56
CA LYS A 63 -2.23 -13.65 -14.87
C LYS A 63 -2.49 -15.16 -14.70
N TYR A 64 -1.43 -15.96 -14.69
CA TYR A 64 -1.48 -17.41 -14.67
C TYR A 64 -1.44 -18.00 -13.27
N TYR A 65 -1.01 -17.29 -12.22
CA TYR A 65 -0.89 -17.90 -10.90
C TYR A 65 -2.23 -18.40 -10.35
N GLU A 66 -3.29 -17.60 -10.42
CA GLU A 66 -4.62 -18.03 -9.94
C GLU A 66 -5.15 -19.19 -10.78
N ASP A 67 -5.10 -19.09 -12.12
CA ASP A 67 -5.53 -20.16 -13.03
C ASP A 67 -4.70 -21.45 -12.86
N TYR A 68 -3.38 -21.33 -12.70
CA TYR A 68 -2.44 -22.42 -12.45
C TYR A 68 -2.75 -23.09 -11.11
N VAL A 69 -2.98 -22.30 -10.07
CA VAL A 69 -3.30 -22.81 -8.74
C VAL A 69 -4.66 -23.54 -8.77
N ILE A 70 -5.67 -22.97 -9.43
CA ILE A 70 -6.97 -23.61 -9.68
C ILE A 70 -6.79 -24.93 -10.45
N GLU A 71 -5.99 -24.94 -11.52
CA GLU A 71 -5.72 -26.12 -12.34
C GLU A 71 -5.01 -27.22 -11.53
N ARG A 72 -3.97 -26.87 -10.77
CA ARG A 72 -3.24 -27.81 -9.92
C ARG A 72 -4.14 -28.38 -8.83
N ARG A 73 -5.09 -27.60 -8.32
CA ARG A 73 -6.12 -28.11 -7.40
C ARG A 73 -7.06 -29.09 -8.09
N LYS A 74 -7.54 -28.80 -9.30
CA LYS A 74 -8.33 -29.75 -10.11
C LYS A 74 -7.57 -31.07 -10.35
N LYS A 75 -6.24 -31.03 -10.42
CA LYS A 75 -5.34 -32.19 -10.54
C LYS A 75 -4.97 -32.87 -9.21
N GLY A 76 -5.64 -32.54 -8.09
CA GLY A 76 -5.49 -33.25 -6.82
C GLY A 76 -4.38 -32.74 -5.89
N ALA A 77 -3.93 -31.49 -6.06
CA ALA A 77 -3.04 -30.87 -5.08
C ALA A 77 -3.65 -30.91 -3.66
N LYS A 78 -2.84 -31.19 -2.64
CA LYS A 78 -3.31 -31.32 -1.25
C LYS A 78 -3.43 -29.99 -0.50
N TRP A 79 -2.79 -28.94 -0.99
CA TRP A 79 -2.88 -27.59 -0.44
C TRP A 79 -4.16 -26.86 -0.88
N THR A 80 -4.49 -25.78 -0.19
CA THR A 80 -5.59 -24.84 -0.50
C THR A 80 -5.01 -23.50 -0.91
N TRP A 81 -5.81 -22.66 -1.54
CA TRP A 81 -5.38 -21.33 -1.98
C TRP A 81 -6.43 -20.28 -1.69
N SER A 82 -6.04 -19.02 -1.57
CA SER A 82 -6.99 -17.90 -1.57
C SER A 82 -6.31 -16.70 -2.22
N SER A 83 -7.08 -15.85 -2.92
CA SER A 83 -6.56 -14.64 -3.55
C SER A 83 -7.22 -13.39 -2.96
N LEU A 84 -6.43 -12.33 -2.73
CA LEU A 84 -6.92 -11.00 -2.39
C LEU A 84 -6.63 -10.05 -3.54
N ARG A 85 -7.65 -9.29 -3.93
CA ARG A 85 -7.60 -8.26 -4.97
C ARG A 85 -7.79 -6.91 -4.27
N PRO A 86 -6.69 -6.29 -3.82
CA PRO A 86 -6.78 -5.02 -3.12
C PRO A 86 -7.17 -3.89 -4.09
N GLY A 87 -7.89 -2.90 -3.57
CA GLY A 87 -7.92 -1.56 -4.17
C GLY A 87 -6.55 -0.89 -4.12
N CYS A 88 -6.50 0.44 -4.22
CA CYS A 88 -5.24 1.18 -4.09
C CYS A 88 -4.60 0.92 -2.71
N ILE A 89 -3.34 0.48 -2.64
CA ILE A 89 -2.71 0.14 -1.37
C ILE A 89 -2.08 1.39 -0.75
N ILE A 90 -2.46 1.67 0.51
CA ILE A 90 -1.88 2.73 1.32
C ILE A 90 -0.99 2.07 2.38
N GLY A 91 0.31 2.31 2.31
CA GLY A 91 1.28 1.65 3.18
C GLY A 91 2.51 2.48 3.52
N TYR A 92 3.30 1.98 4.45
CA TYR A 92 4.44 2.70 5.03
C TYR A 92 5.73 2.62 4.22
N SER A 93 5.91 1.57 3.41
CA SER A 93 7.19 1.35 2.77
C SER A 93 7.33 2.13 1.47
N GLN A 94 8.57 2.48 1.19
CA GLN A 94 8.99 2.90 -0.15
C GLN A 94 8.80 1.71 -1.11
N GLY A 95 8.37 1.99 -2.33
CA GLY A 95 8.13 0.95 -3.31
C GLY A 95 7.21 1.42 -4.42
N TYR A 96 7.21 0.68 -5.52
CA TYR A 96 6.35 0.98 -6.67
C TYR A 96 4.86 0.97 -6.26
N MET A 97 4.07 1.89 -6.83
CA MET A 97 2.63 2.02 -6.59
C MET A 97 2.19 2.41 -5.16
N ASN A 98 2.92 3.30 -4.48
CA ASN A 98 2.48 3.87 -3.20
C ASN A 98 1.94 5.30 -3.35
N LEU A 99 0.61 5.47 -3.42
CA LEU A 99 -0.01 6.78 -3.58
C LEU A 99 0.26 7.72 -2.40
N LEU A 100 0.36 7.18 -1.17
CA LEU A 100 0.62 7.97 0.04
C LEU A 100 1.94 8.74 -0.08
N HIS A 101 3.01 8.09 -0.54
CA HIS A 101 4.31 8.74 -0.66
C HIS A 101 4.30 9.84 -1.74
N ASN A 102 3.61 9.62 -2.85
CA ASN A 102 3.46 10.63 -3.89
C ASN A 102 2.77 11.89 -3.35
N ILE A 103 1.67 11.71 -2.60
CA ILE A 103 0.96 12.81 -1.94
C ILE A 103 1.85 13.48 -0.90
N ALA A 104 2.55 12.70 -0.09
CA ALA A 104 3.43 13.18 0.97
C ALA A 104 4.55 14.09 0.45
N VAL A 105 5.23 13.66 -0.62
CA VAL A 105 6.30 14.42 -1.26
C VAL A 105 5.73 15.65 -1.98
N TYR A 106 4.63 15.50 -2.72
CA TYR A 106 3.98 16.62 -3.43
C TYR A 106 3.52 17.72 -2.46
N GLY A 107 2.81 17.36 -1.38
CA GLY A 107 2.36 18.31 -0.36
C GLY A 107 3.52 19.00 0.35
N THR A 108 4.60 18.27 0.63
CA THR A 108 5.82 18.84 1.21
C THR A 108 6.48 19.87 0.28
N LEU A 109 6.56 19.58 -1.02
CA LEU A 109 7.08 20.54 -2.01
C LEU A 109 6.19 21.77 -2.12
N CYS A 110 4.86 21.61 -2.14
CA CYS A 110 3.93 22.73 -2.11
C CYS A 110 4.12 23.62 -0.87
N LYS A 111 4.35 23.00 0.29
CA LYS A 111 4.58 23.71 1.56
C LYS A 111 5.87 24.51 1.53
N GLU A 112 6.96 23.91 1.05
CA GLU A 112 8.26 24.60 0.99
C GLU A 112 8.27 25.74 -0.03
N LEU A 113 7.53 25.59 -1.15
CA LEU A 113 7.37 26.65 -2.14
C LEU A 113 6.43 27.79 -1.70
N GLY A 114 5.76 27.67 -0.54
CA GLY A 114 4.78 28.64 -0.07
C GLY A 114 3.52 28.73 -0.95
N GLY A 115 3.22 27.66 -1.69
CA GLY A 115 2.13 27.64 -2.67
C GLY A 115 0.80 27.11 -2.13
N LEU A 116 -0.17 26.99 -3.04
CA LEU A 116 -1.46 26.35 -2.77
C LEU A 116 -1.38 24.84 -3.01
N PHE A 117 -2.10 24.04 -2.23
CA PHE A 117 -2.19 22.60 -2.40
C PHE A 117 -3.22 22.24 -3.48
N ARG A 118 -2.84 22.39 -4.75
CA ARG A 118 -3.71 22.13 -5.91
C ARG A 118 -3.81 20.65 -6.20
N PHE A 119 -5.01 20.16 -6.51
CA PHE A 119 -5.17 18.82 -7.07
C PHE A 119 -4.54 18.77 -8.46
N PRO A 120 -3.52 17.90 -8.69
CA PRO A 120 -2.74 17.90 -9.93
C PRO A 120 -3.43 17.13 -11.08
N GLY A 121 -4.56 16.48 -10.79
CA GLY A 121 -5.27 15.60 -11.71
C GLY A 121 -6.29 16.27 -12.62
N THR A 122 -7.13 15.44 -13.25
CA THR A 122 -8.27 15.91 -14.04
C THR A 122 -9.45 16.30 -13.13
N PRO A 123 -10.32 17.25 -13.56
CA PRO A 123 -11.57 17.54 -12.85
C PRO A 123 -12.50 16.32 -12.71
N VAL A 124 -12.38 15.34 -13.62
CA VAL A 124 -13.08 14.06 -13.55
C VAL A 124 -12.56 13.25 -12.37
N ALA A 125 -11.26 12.94 -12.34
CA ALA A 125 -10.64 12.17 -11.27
C ALA A 125 -10.79 12.82 -9.88
N TYR A 126 -10.90 14.15 -9.82
CA TYR A 126 -11.19 14.84 -8.56
C TYR A 126 -12.53 14.43 -7.95
N LYS A 127 -13.48 14.03 -8.81
CA LYS A 127 -14.86 13.71 -8.45
C LYS A 127 -15.19 12.23 -8.51
N VAL A 128 -14.38 11.35 -9.11
CA VAL A 128 -14.69 9.90 -9.17
C VAL A 128 -14.61 9.24 -7.79
N LEU A 129 -15.32 8.12 -7.63
CA LEU A 129 -15.40 7.32 -6.42
C LEU A 129 -14.31 6.26 -6.48
N LEU A 130 -13.48 6.21 -5.44
CA LEU A 130 -12.37 5.26 -5.33
C LEU A 130 -12.46 4.50 -4.02
N ASP A 131 -11.84 3.32 -3.99
CA ASP A 131 -11.48 2.66 -2.74
C ASP A 131 -9.96 2.51 -2.59
N CYS A 132 -9.55 2.27 -1.35
CA CYS A 132 -8.18 1.92 -1.04
C CYS A 132 -8.15 0.91 0.10
N VAL A 133 -7.00 0.28 0.32
CA VAL A 133 -6.78 -0.66 1.42
C VAL A 133 -5.57 -0.24 2.22
N ASP A 134 -5.75 -0.17 3.53
CA ASP A 134 -4.69 -0.10 4.51
C ASP A 134 -3.84 -1.38 4.45
N VAL A 135 -2.52 -1.23 4.37
CA VAL A 135 -1.63 -2.38 4.25
C VAL A 135 -1.67 -3.31 5.47
N ASP A 136 -2.00 -2.82 6.66
CA ASP A 136 -2.09 -3.64 7.87
C ASP A 136 -3.39 -4.46 7.86
N LEU A 137 -4.51 -3.85 7.44
CA LEU A 137 -5.77 -4.55 7.17
C LEU A 137 -5.59 -5.64 6.10
N LEU A 138 -4.81 -5.36 5.06
CA LEU A 138 -4.51 -6.33 4.00
C LEU A 138 -3.70 -7.52 4.55
N ALA A 139 -2.67 -7.24 5.35
CA ALA A 139 -1.86 -8.28 5.99
C ALA A 139 -2.66 -9.14 6.97
N ASP A 140 -3.54 -8.53 7.77
CA ASP A 140 -4.43 -9.25 8.68
C ASP A 140 -5.39 -10.17 7.91
N ALA A 141 -5.99 -9.68 6.82
CA ALA A 141 -6.85 -10.47 5.95
C ALA A 141 -6.11 -11.65 5.31
N GLN A 142 -4.85 -11.47 4.87
CA GLN A 142 -4.03 -12.55 4.33
C GLN A 142 -3.83 -13.69 5.34
N ILE A 143 -3.55 -13.35 6.61
CA ILE A 143 -3.39 -14.34 7.67
C ILE A 143 -4.72 -15.01 8.00
N TRP A 144 -5.81 -14.26 7.99
CA TRP A 144 -7.16 -14.79 8.18
C TRP A 144 -7.49 -15.81 7.09
N LEU A 145 -7.31 -15.48 5.81
CA LEU A 145 -7.53 -16.40 4.69
C LEU A 145 -6.72 -17.70 4.82
N ALA A 146 -5.45 -17.58 5.24
CA ALA A 146 -4.57 -18.74 5.40
C ALA A 146 -5.01 -19.71 6.51
N THR A 147 -5.87 -19.28 7.43
CA THR A 147 -6.22 -20.04 8.65
C THR A 147 -7.71 -20.39 8.77
N HIS A 148 -8.55 -19.94 7.84
CA HIS A 148 -10.00 -20.10 7.91
C HIS A 148 -10.54 -21.00 6.78
N PRO A 149 -11.10 -22.19 7.11
CA PRO A 149 -11.55 -23.16 6.10
C PRO A 149 -12.58 -22.61 5.10
N GLN A 150 -13.49 -21.75 5.55
CA GLN A 150 -14.53 -21.16 4.71
C GLN A 150 -14.02 -20.15 3.68
N ALA A 151 -12.74 -19.77 3.79
CA ALA A 151 -12.10 -18.83 2.87
C ALA A 151 -11.16 -19.51 1.86
N GLN A 152 -11.15 -20.84 1.86
CA GLN A 152 -10.28 -21.63 0.99
C GLN A 152 -10.84 -21.77 -0.42
N ASN A 153 -9.91 -21.79 -1.37
CA ASN A 153 -10.06 -22.02 -2.80
C ASN A 153 -10.92 -20.97 -3.53
N ASP A 154 -10.76 -19.70 -3.15
CA ASP A 154 -11.53 -18.61 -3.74
C ASP A 154 -10.79 -17.26 -3.73
N GLY A 155 -11.29 -16.34 -4.54
CA GLY A 155 -10.79 -14.96 -4.66
C GLY A 155 -11.74 -13.92 -4.08
N TYR A 156 -11.16 -12.91 -3.43
CA TYR A 156 -11.86 -11.87 -2.68
C TYR A 156 -11.32 -10.49 -3.01
N ASN A 157 -12.21 -9.50 -3.15
CA ASN A 157 -11.78 -8.10 -3.16
C ASN A 157 -11.61 -7.61 -1.71
N ILE A 158 -10.69 -6.67 -1.51
CA ILE A 158 -10.48 -6.04 -0.21
C ILE A 158 -10.20 -4.55 -0.35
N SER A 159 -10.89 -3.79 0.48
CA SER A 159 -10.67 -2.37 0.73
C SER A 159 -10.86 -2.08 2.22
N ASN A 160 -10.62 -0.83 2.62
CA ASN A 160 -10.93 -0.30 3.95
C ASN A 160 -12.40 -0.48 4.34
N GLY A 161 -13.28 -0.65 3.34
CA GLY A 161 -14.71 -0.84 3.50
C GLY A 161 -15.52 0.42 3.21
N ASP A 162 -14.87 1.58 3.13
CA ASP A 162 -15.42 2.85 2.66
C ASP A 162 -15.01 3.14 1.20
N GLN A 163 -15.58 4.21 0.66
CA GLN A 163 -15.15 4.82 -0.60
C GLN A 163 -14.96 6.32 -0.37
N PHE A 164 -14.09 6.93 -1.18
CA PHE A 164 -13.79 8.36 -1.08
C PHE A 164 -13.70 9.01 -2.45
N ARG A 165 -13.80 10.34 -2.46
CA ARG A 165 -13.47 11.17 -3.62
C ARG A 165 -12.31 12.08 -3.26
N PHE A 166 -11.42 12.36 -4.20
CA PHE A 166 -10.33 13.31 -3.94
C PHE A 166 -10.87 14.69 -3.54
N GLN A 167 -12.01 15.14 -4.05
CA GLN A 167 -12.61 16.41 -3.62
C GLN A 167 -12.94 16.51 -2.13
N GLN A 168 -13.13 15.38 -1.45
CA GLN A 168 -13.35 15.32 -0.01
C GLN A 168 -12.04 15.13 0.75
N LEU A 169 -11.15 14.26 0.24
CA LEU A 169 -9.87 13.97 0.90
C LEU A 169 -8.86 15.12 0.79
N TRP A 170 -8.87 15.88 -0.31
CA TRP A 170 -7.85 16.90 -0.59
C TRP A 170 -7.81 18.07 0.41
N PRO A 171 -8.96 18.64 0.84
CA PRO A 171 -8.99 19.64 1.91
C PRO A 171 -8.46 19.14 3.25
N VAL A 172 -8.68 17.86 3.57
CA VAL A 172 -8.18 17.24 4.78
C VAL A 172 -6.65 17.11 4.73
N LEU A 173 -6.12 16.64 3.60
CA LEU A 173 -4.68 16.61 3.34
C LEU A 173 -4.06 18.01 3.41
N ALA A 174 -4.68 19.02 2.79
CA ALA A 174 -4.21 20.40 2.84
C ALA A 174 -4.09 20.91 4.28
N SER A 175 -5.09 20.61 5.12
CA SER A 175 -5.10 20.95 6.54
C SER A 175 -3.96 20.28 7.31
N TRP A 176 -3.63 19.03 6.98
CA TRP A 176 -2.48 18.32 7.56
C TRP A 176 -1.15 19.01 7.19
N PHE A 177 -0.97 19.40 5.92
CA PHE A 177 0.22 20.15 5.44
C PHE A 177 0.25 21.63 5.87
N LYS A 178 -0.79 22.14 6.53
CA LYS A 178 -0.96 23.58 6.84
C LYS A 178 -0.90 24.44 5.57
N LEU A 179 -1.66 24.04 4.55
CA LEU A 179 -1.79 24.72 3.25
C LEU A 179 -3.25 25.01 2.94
N ASP A 180 -3.48 26.05 2.15
CA ASP A 180 -4.79 26.31 1.55
C ASP A 180 -4.97 25.50 0.26
N VAL A 181 -6.20 25.08 0.00
CA VAL A 181 -6.55 24.40 -1.25
C VAL A 181 -6.67 25.43 -2.37
N GLY A 182 -5.92 25.23 -3.45
CA GLY A 182 -6.09 26.01 -4.68
C GLY A 182 -7.04 25.34 -5.67
N PRO A 183 -7.54 26.06 -6.69
CA PRO A 183 -8.36 25.44 -7.71
C PRO A 183 -7.59 24.32 -8.42
N SER A 184 -8.31 23.25 -8.76
CA SER A 184 -7.76 22.10 -9.49
C SER A 184 -7.05 22.58 -10.74
N LEU A 185 -5.81 22.13 -10.94
CA LEU A 185 -5.00 22.47 -12.09
C LEU A 185 -4.28 21.21 -12.52
N ARG A 186 -4.45 20.81 -13.79
CA ARG A 186 -3.77 19.63 -14.29
C ARG A 186 -2.26 19.89 -14.35
N ILE A 187 -1.52 19.21 -13.50
CA ILE A 187 -0.05 19.28 -13.38
C ILE A 187 0.49 17.87 -13.58
N PRO A 188 1.00 17.53 -14.77
CA PRO A 188 1.65 16.24 -15.01
C PRO A 188 2.86 16.04 -14.08
N LEU A 189 2.69 15.28 -13.00
CA LEU A 189 3.70 15.16 -11.94
C LEU A 189 4.99 14.54 -12.48
N THR A 190 4.87 13.60 -13.41
CA THR A 190 6.01 12.99 -14.13
C THR A 190 6.91 14.01 -14.84
N LYS A 191 6.34 15.12 -15.32
CA LYS A 191 7.10 16.18 -16.00
C LYS A 191 7.70 17.17 -15.01
N PHE A 192 6.93 17.61 -14.02
CA PHE A 192 7.31 18.75 -13.19
C PHE A 192 8.11 18.35 -11.95
N MET A 193 7.78 17.23 -11.30
CA MET A 193 8.39 16.86 -10.02
C MET A 193 9.88 16.52 -10.12
N PRO A 194 10.41 15.87 -11.19
CA PRO A 194 11.85 15.60 -11.30
C PRO A 194 12.75 16.85 -11.23
N HIS A 195 12.24 18.02 -11.63
CA HIS A 195 12.98 19.29 -11.56
C HIS A 195 13.13 19.83 -10.13
N HIS A 196 12.40 19.28 -9.15
CA HIS A 196 12.43 19.70 -7.75
C HIS A 196 13.39 18.88 -6.88
N LYS A 197 14.24 18.04 -7.48
CA LYS A 197 15.22 17.20 -6.77
C LYS A 197 16.13 18.00 -5.83
N ASP A 198 16.55 19.19 -6.25
CA ASP A 198 17.50 20.02 -5.48
C ASP A 198 16.78 20.71 -4.32
N LEU A 199 15.52 21.11 -4.52
CA LEU A 199 14.65 21.58 -3.46
C LEU A 199 14.39 20.47 -2.43
N TRP A 200 14.16 19.23 -2.87
CA TRP A 200 14.01 18.09 -1.96
C TRP A 200 15.28 17.85 -1.14
N ALA A 201 16.46 17.89 -1.77
CA ALA A 201 17.72 17.76 -1.05
C ALA A 201 17.93 18.87 -0.01
N PHE A 202 17.48 20.09 -0.31
CA PHE A 202 17.45 21.18 0.66
C PHE A 202 16.51 20.88 1.84
N ILE A 203 15.27 20.42 1.57
CA ILE A 203 14.30 20.04 2.61
C ILE A 203 14.85 18.94 3.52
N VAL A 204 15.50 17.92 2.95
CA VAL A 204 16.14 16.83 3.69
C VAL A 204 17.14 17.38 4.69
N LYS A 205 18.02 18.29 4.27
CA LYS A 205 18.99 18.95 5.15
C LYS A 205 18.32 19.83 6.20
N LYS A 206 17.38 20.69 5.78
CA LYS A 206 16.67 21.65 6.64
C LYS A 206 15.91 20.97 7.78
N HIS A 207 15.27 19.85 7.51
CA HIS A 207 14.44 19.13 8.48
C HIS A 207 15.12 17.88 9.08
N ASN A 208 16.40 17.65 8.78
CA ASN A 208 17.15 16.47 9.22
C ASN A 208 16.40 15.16 8.91
N LEU A 209 15.93 15.03 7.67
CA LEU A 209 15.22 13.86 7.18
C LEU A 209 16.20 12.74 6.81
N LYS A 210 15.68 11.52 6.66
CA LYS A 210 16.43 10.42 6.07
C LYS A 210 16.82 10.78 4.64
N ASP A 211 18.09 10.53 4.28
CA ASP A 211 18.60 10.75 2.94
C ASP A 211 18.16 9.61 2.00
N ILE A 212 16.91 9.66 1.59
CA ILE A 212 16.30 8.68 0.69
C ILE A 212 16.35 9.28 -0.73
N PRO A 213 16.88 8.53 -1.73
CA PRO A 213 16.89 9.00 -3.10
C PRO A 213 15.49 9.41 -3.59
N PHE A 214 15.38 10.61 -4.16
CA PHE A 214 14.09 11.20 -4.56
C PHE A 214 13.24 10.28 -5.46
N LYS A 215 13.87 9.55 -6.39
CA LYS A 215 13.22 8.56 -7.26
C LYS A 215 12.65 7.34 -6.52
N LYS A 216 13.20 7.00 -5.34
CA LYS A 216 12.69 5.92 -4.48
C LYS A 216 11.53 6.39 -3.61
N LEU A 217 11.48 7.69 -3.28
CA LEU A 217 10.41 8.26 -2.47
C LEU A 217 9.09 8.34 -3.22
N ALA A 218 9.09 8.83 -4.46
CA ALA A 218 7.87 9.06 -5.23
C ALA A 218 7.98 8.48 -6.65
N GLN A 219 6.87 7.89 -7.09
CA GLN A 219 6.69 7.28 -8.41
C GLN A 219 5.55 8.01 -9.10
N TRP A 220 5.91 9.07 -9.81
CA TRP A 220 4.98 10.04 -10.35
C TRP A 220 4.07 9.47 -11.44
N GLU A 221 4.53 8.44 -12.17
CA GLU A 221 3.73 7.75 -13.18
C GLU A 221 2.48 7.12 -12.57
N PHE A 222 2.62 6.52 -11.38
CA PHE A 222 1.49 5.96 -10.66
C PHE A 222 0.55 7.03 -10.11
N ALA A 223 1.11 8.15 -9.61
CA ALA A 223 0.30 9.27 -9.15
C ALA A 223 -0.50 9.90 -10.30
N ASP A 224 0.14 10.15 -11.44
CA ASP A 224 -0.53 10.66 -12.64
C ASP A 224 -1.63 9.69 -13.10
N ALA A 225 -1.40 8.37 -13.07
CA ALA A 225 -2.44 7.39 -13.38
C ALA A 225 -3.65 7.50 -12.43
N MET A 226 -3.43 7.51 -11.12
CA MET A 226 -4.50 7.64 -10.11
C MET A 226 -5.24 8.98 -10.21
N PHE A 227 -4.53 10.07 -10.47
CA PHE A 227 -5.10 11.42 -10.58
C PHE A 227 -5.72 11.70 -11.96
N THR A 228 -5.73 10.73 -12.88
CA THR A 228 -6.37 10.86 -14.19
C THR A 228 -7.39 9.77 -14.50
N VAL A 229 -7.73 8.92 -13.52
CA VAL A 229 -8.80 7.91 -13.63
C VAL A 229 -10.10 8.54 -14.18
N PRO A 230 -10.70 7.96 -15.23
CA PRO A 230 -11.83 8.56 -15.93
C PRO A 230 -13.21 8.16 -15.37
N SER A 231 -13.27 7.17 -14.49
CA SER A 231 -14.51 6.58 -13.97
C SER A 231 -14.34 6.09 -12.55
N ASP A 232 -15.44 5.78 -11.87
CA ASP A 232 -15.38 5.18 -10.54
C ASP A 232 -14.63 3.83 -10.58
N GLU A 233 -13.75 3.58 -9.59
CA GLU A 233 -12.96 2.36 -9.45
C GLU A 233 -12.98 1.88 -7.99
N PHE A 234 -13.80 0.86 -7.71
CA PHE A 234 -13.88 0.22 -6.38
C PHE A 234 -14.36 -1.23 -6.50
N GLY A 235 -14.05 -2.06 -5.50
CA GLY A 235 -14.40 -3.47 -5.46
C GLY A 235 -15.55 -3.81 -4.51
N ASP A 236 -16.41 -4.77 -4.88
CA ASP A 236 -17.37 -5.35 -3.93
C ASP A 236 -16.65 -6.22 -2.90
N VAL A 237 -16.73 -5.81 -1.63
CA VAL A 237 -16.11 -6.50 -0.49
C VAL A 237 -17.06 -7.43 0.25
N ASN A 238 -18.33 -7.50 -0.15
CA ASN A 238 -19.34 -8.27 0.58
C ASN A 238 -19.06 -9.77 0.58
N LYS A 239 -18.38 -10.29 -0.45
CA LYS A 239 -17.96 -11.70 -0.49
C LYS A 239 -17.02 -12.05 0.67
N LEU A 240 -16.03 -11.20 0.95
CA LEU A 240 -15.08 -11.40 2.05
C LEU A 240 -15.78 -11.29 3.41
N ARG A 241 -16.68 -10.31 3.56
CA ARG A 241 -17.53 -10.17 4.75
C ARG A 241 -18.42 -11.39 5.00
N LYS A 242 -19.07 -11.93 3.95
CA LYS A 242 -19.90 -13.14 4.04
C LYS A 242 -19.09 -14.39 4.38
N ALA A 243 -17.81 -14.44 4.00
CA ALA A 243 -16.90 -15.50 4.44
C ALA A 243 -16.51 -15.36 5.93
N GLY A 244 -16.79 -14.23 6.58
CA GLY A 244 -16.60 -14.00 8.01
C GLY A 244 -15.49 -13.00 8.35
N TYR A 245 -14.89 -12.31 7.38
CA TYR A 245 -13.92 -11.25 7.63
C TYR A 245 -14.59 -9.87 7.59
N ASP A 246 -14.83 -9.27 8.75
CA ASP A 246 -15.64 -8.06 8.89
C ASP A 246 -14.86 -6.83 9.39
N LYS A 247 -13.53 -6.90 9.45
CA LYS A 247 -12.64 -5.80 9.89
C LYS A 247 -12.54 -4.63 8.91
N GLN A 248 -13.15 -4.74 7.74
CA GLN A 248 -13.21 -3.70 6.70
C GLN A 248 -14.17 -2.57 7.11
N ARG A 249 -13.77 -1.82 8.13
CA ARG A 249 -14.51 -0.74 8.80
C ARG A 249 -13.61 0.48 9.07
N LEU A 250 -12.62 0.71 8.22
CA LEU A 250 -11.69 1.82 8.38
C LEU A 250 -12.17 3.03 7.58
N TYR A 251 -11.97 4.23 8.12
CA TYR A 251 -12.09 5.46 7.34
C TYR A 251 -10.78 5.73 6.62
N THR A 252 -10.83 5.82 5.29
CA THR A 252 -9.67 6.08 4.44
C THR A 252 -8.96 7.37 4.83
N GLU A 253 -9.70 8.41 5.20
CA GLU A 253 -9.15 9.67 5.69
C GLU A 253 -8.25 9.47 6.91
N GLU A 254 -8.75 8.79 7.94
CA GLU A 254 -8.01 8.50 9.18
C GLU A 254 -6.76 7.66 8.91
N VAL A 255 -6.89 6.65 8.04
CA VAL A 255 -5.76 5.80 7.60
C VAL A 255 -4.67 6.65 6.96
N VAL A 256 -5.04 7.52 6.02
CA VAL A 256 -4.07 8.35 5.29
C VAL A 256 -3.39 9.34 6.24
N LEU A 257 -4.13 10.02 7.10
CA LEU A 257 -3.57 10.95 8.09
C LEU A 257 -2.62 10.26 9.07
N HIS A 258 -3.04 9.13 9.65
CA HIS A 258 -2.22 8.34 10.55
C HIS A 258 -0.90 7.90 9.88
N LYS A 259 -0.94 7.53 8.60
CA LYS A 259 0.27 7.14 7.88
C LYS A 259 1.14 8.33 7.49
N LEU A 260 0.58 9.52 7.22
CA LEU A 260 1.37 10.74 7.07
C LEU A 260 2.10 11.10 8.38
N ASP A 261 1.43 11.01 9.52
CA ASP A 261 2.05 11.19 10.84
C ASP A 261 3.18 10.18 11.08
N TYR A 262 2.97 8.92 10.67
CA TYR A 262 4.02 7.91 10.71
C TYR A 262 5.22 8.29 9.83
N LEU A 263 5.01 8.72 8.59
CA LEU A 263 6.10 9.13 7.70
C LEU A 263 6.87 10.32 8.28
N ALA A 264 6.18 11.28 8.89
CA ALA A 264 6.82 12.41 9.59
C ALA A 264 7.61 11.94 10.82
N LYS A 265 7.04 11.07 11.66
CA LYS A 265 7.72 10.48 12.83
C LYS A 265 8.97 9.71 12.42
N MET A 266 8.92 9.00 11.30
CA MET A 266 10.05 8.25 10.74
C MET A 266 11.04 9.11 9.96
N LYS A 267 10.87 10.44 9.96
CA LYS A 267 11.71 11.42 9.26
C LYS A 267 11.83 11.15 7.76
N VAL A 268 10.77 10.64 7.14
CA VAL A 268 10.67 10.49 5.67
C VAL A 268 10.23 11.81 5.04
N ILE A 269 9.33 12.52 5.72
CA ILE A 269 8.85 13.86 5.38
C ILE A 269 8.94 14.77 6.61
N PRO A 270 8.85 16.10 6.48
CA PRO A 270 8.76 17.00 7.62
C PRO A 270 7.53 16.77 8.49
N LYS A 271 7.63 17.16 9.75
CA LYS A 271 6.49 17.34 10.65
C LYS A 271 5.99 18.78 10.55
N TYR A 272 4.67 18.98 10.48
CA TYR A 272 4.00 20.28 10.37
C TYR A 272 3.19 20.63 11.62
#